data_AF-A0A016TLL4-F1
#
_entry.id   AF-A0A016TLL4-F1
#
_cell.length_a   1.000
_cell.length_b   1.000
_cell.length_c   1.000
_cell.angle_alpha   90.00
_cell.angle_beta   90.00
_cell.angle_gamma   90.00
#
_symmetry.space_group_name_H-M   'P 1'
#
loop_
_entity.id
_entity.type
_entity.pdbx_description
1 polymer ?
#
loop_
_entity_poly.entity_id
_entity_poly.type
_entity_poly.pdbx_seq_one_letter_code
_entity_poly.pdbx_strand_id
1 'polypeptide(L)'
;MDHLLACDTSRESLEASIVFTDAGTTETGSELSVSDENLEGYSTPTGSSLQLDSDRTSSRNRHTLRRGDPAGSTSTATAPATTDSSYTMSNSVDTPSSTRKSLIEENRALKEQIDEIMNGSRVEVIENLLRENEKLQEELKEAKSYVDQVDVEAEQQYTELSSEISELCELVEKKDNEIKALKEKLADMNKALEKNNEVAEQQKQTAQRQAEIIESLRDELDSEKEKSALLARDKEKIQEELNGLKKTMETEKGDALAKDVLLSIELEDMQRELEKQKEILASTSIAQIVNKWERRVLSLENEIRERDILIHTQQSVINDLKRTVRDNSGLLHSGGSSSDSFQTRDNSPSSRFSVVKYILSDVNSQLANVYAIARILDLSSQELDYLEKSLENKQNKRYLY
;
A
#
# COMPACT_ATOMS: atom_id res chain seq x y z
N MET A 1 -32.65 -48.19 15.77
CA MET A 1 -31.45 -47.48 15.26
C MET A 1 -31.87 -46.81 13.95
N ASP A 2 -32.42 -45.60 13.95
CA ASP A 2 -32.29 -44.49 14.91
C ASP A 2 -30.84 -44.04 15.06
N HIS A 3 -30.41 -43.12 14.18
CA HIS A 3 -30.33 -41.72 14.56
C HIS A 3 -30.38 -40.82 13.32
N LEU A 4 -31.50 -40.11 13.14
CA LEU A 4 -31.54 -38.91 12.30
C LEU A 4 -31.00 -37.73 13.12
N LEU A 5 -30.08 -36.98 12.54
CA LEU A 5 -29.70 -35.64 13.01
C LEU A 5 -29.71 -34.70 11.81
N ALA A 6 -30.82 -33.98 11.66
CA ALA A 6 -30.88 -32.80 10.82
C ALA A 6 -30.28 -31.63 11.62
N CYS A 7 -29.30 -30.94 11.03
CA CYS A 7 -28.82 -29.66 11.53
C CYS A 7 -29.38 -28.55 10.64
N ASP A 8 -30.52 -27.99 11.03
CA ASP A 8 -30.99 -26.74 10.45
C ASP A 8 -30.08 -25.59 10.90
N THR A 9 -29.35 -25.00 9.97
CA THR A 9 -28.68 -23.70 10.16
C THR A 9 -29.23 -22.69 9.17
N SER A 10 -30.28 -21.98 9.60
CA SER A 10 -30.92 -20.90 8.87
C SER A 10 -29.88 -19.87 8.39
N ARG A 11 -29.73 -19.76 7.07
CA ARG A 11 -28.82 -18.80 6.44
C ARG A 11 -29.59 -17.54 6.07
N GLU A 12 -29.69 -16.60 7.01
CA GLU A 12 -30.25 -15.28 6.75
C GLU A 12 -29.32 -14.48 5.83
N SER A 13 -29.69 -14.40 4.54
CA SER A 13 -28.99 -13.60 3.54
C SER A 13 -29.36 -12.13 3.67
N LEU A 14 -28.57 -11.36 4.42
CA LEU A 14 -28.64 -9.89 4.42
C LEU A 14 -28.02 -9.32 3.13
N GLU A 15 -28.84 -9.21 2.09
CA GLU A 15 -28.46 -8.58 0.81
C GLU A 15 -28.37 -7.05 0.93
N ALA A 16 -27.20 -6.55 1.33
CA ALA A 16 -26.90 -5.11 1.35
C ALA A 16 -26.70 -4.55 -0.07
N SER A 17 -27.79 -4.22 -0.76
CA SER A 17 -27.75 -3.52 -2.06
C SER A 17 -27.26 -2.08 -1.91
N ILE A 18 -25.97 -1.85 -2.19
CA ILE A 18 -25.40 -0.48 -2.29
C ILE A 18 -25.72 0.07 -3.69
N VAL A 19 -26.75 0.90 -3.77
CA VAL A 19 -27.11 1.62 -5.00
C VAL A 19 -26.29 2.91 -5.08
N PHE A 20 -25.34 2.96 -6.01
CA PHE A 20 -24.71 4.23 -6.41
C PHE A 20 -25.65 4.99 -7.35
N THR A 21 -26.29 6.04 -6.84
CA THR A 21 -26.99 7.02 -7.68
C THR A 21 -25.98 8.02 -8.23
N ASP A 22 -25.54 7.81 -9.47
CA ASP A 22 -24.69 8.77 -10.18
C ASP A 22 -25.52 10.02 -10.53
N ALA A 23 -25.10 11.18 -10.01
CA ALA A 23 -25.88 12.42 -10.02
C ALA A 23 -24.97 13.61 -10.36
N GLY A 24 -24.56 13.69 -11.63
CA GLY A 24 -23.71 14.77 -12.11
C GLY A 24 -24.41 16.13 -12.10
N THR A 25 -23.79 17.12 -11.44
CA THR A 25 -24.10 18.54 -11.59
C THR A 25 -22.91 19.26 -12.21
N THR A 26 -23.00 19.58 -13.50
CA THR A 26 -22.03 20.44 -14.19
C THR A 26 -22.25 21.90 -13.80
N GLU A 27 -21.33 22.50 -13.03
CA GLU A 27 -21.27 23.95 -12.87
C GLU A 27 -20.00 24.53 -13.49
N THR A 28 -20.19 25.51 -14.36
CA THR A 28 -19.13 26.25 -15.04
C THR A 28 -18.67 27.42 -14.16
N GLY A 29 -17.45 27.37 -13.63
CA GLY A 29 -16.85 28.45 -12.84
C GLY A 29 -15.52 28.93 -13.45
N SER A 30 -15.50 30.16 -13.94
CA SER A 30 -14.39 30.73 -14.71
C SER A 30 -13.01 30.63 -14.03
N GLU A 31 -12.00 30.19 -14.79
CA GLU A 31 -10.61 30.55 -14.50
C GLU A 31 -10.45 32.07 -14.62
N LEU A 32 -9.82 32.71 -13.63
CA LEU A 32 -9.50 34.13 -13.66
C LEU A 32 -8.05 34.31 -13.19
N SER A 33 -7.13 34.09 -14.12
CA SER A 33 -5.70 34.26 -13.91
C SER A 33 -5.33 35.74 -13.84
N VAL A 34 -4.75 36.14 -12.71
CA VAL A 34 -4.08 37.44 -12.56
C VAL A 34 -2.68 37.17 -12.01
N SER A 35 -1.69 37.37 -12.86
CA SER A 35 -0.30 37.54 -12.45
C SER A 35 -0.09 38.97 -11.96
N ASP A 36 0.86 39.14 -11.03
CA ASP A 36 1.87 40.22 -10.98
C ASP A 36 2.65 40.03 -9.67
N GLU A 37 3.93 39.67 -9.72
CA GLU A 37 5.10 40.54 -9.93
C GLU A 37 5.59 41.24 -8.65
N ASN A 38 6.79 40.82 -8.24
CA ASN A 38 7.86 41.59 -7.62
C ASN A 38 7.53 42.92 -6.92
N LEU A 39 7.84 42.99 -5.62
CA LEU A 39 8.50 44.19 -5.10
C LEU A 39 9.61 43.83 -4.10
N GLU A 40 10.84 44.20 -4.43
CA GLU A 40 12.00 44.16 -3.53
C GLU A 40 11.90 45.31 -2.51
N GLY A 41 12.42 45.15 -1.28
CA GLY A 41 12.43 46.27 -0.33
C GLY A 41 12.98 46.00 1.08
N TYR A 42 14.28 46.22 1.25
CA TYR A 42 14.93 46.65 2.51
C TYR A 42 14.75 45.83 3.80
N SER A 43 15.70 44.91 4.03
CA SER A 43 16.11 44.52 5.38
C SER A 43 17.15 45.49 5.94
N THR A 44 17.06 45.88 7.23
CA THR A 44 18.13 46.22 8.22
C THR A 44 17.61 47.18 9.31
N PRO A 45 18.25 47.28 10.50
CA PRO A 45 19.03 46.27 11.23
C PRO A 45 18.59 46.14 12.72
N THR A 46 19.16 45.16 13.42
CA THR A 46 19.13 45.08 14.89
C THR A 46 19.86 46.27 15.55
N GLY A 47 19.30 46.81 16.64
CA GLY A 47 19.95 47.84 17.46
C GLY A 47 19.66 47.69 18.95
N SER A 48 20.67 47.32 19.73
CA SER A 48 20.61 47.27 21.20
C SER A 48 21.16 48.56 21.81
N SER A 49 20.48 49.15 22.80
CA SER A 49 21.13 49.99 23.83
C SER A 49 20.20 50.38 24.99
N LEU A 50 20.80 50.36 26.19
CA LEU A 50 20.48 51.14 27.40
C LEU A 50 19.05 51.02 27.98
N GLN A 51 18.81 50.46 29.17
CA GLN A 51 19.44 50.68 30.48
C GLN A 51 19.23 52.10 31.03
N LEU A 52 18.30 52.22 31.99
CA LEU A 52 18.34 53.23 33.04
C LEU A 52 17.58 52.72 34.27
N ASP A 53 18.28 52.57 35.39
CA ASP A 53 17.69 52.24 36.69
C ASP A 53 16.95 53.45 37.29
N SER A 54 15.92 53.22 38.10
CA SER A 54 15.44 54.18 39.10
C SER A 54 14.57 53.50 40.17
N ASP A 55 15.21 52.75 41.07
CA ASP A 55 14.69 52.56 42.41
C ASP A 55 14.44 53.92 43.07
N ARG A 56 13.28 54.13 43.69
CA ARG A 56 13.21 55.02 44.86
C ARG A 56 12.06 54.70 45.82
N THR A 57 12.45 54.45 47.05
CA THR A 57 11.56 54.30 48.20
C THR A 57 10.99 55.65 48.66
N SER A 58 9.84 55.62 49.33
CA SER A 58 9.32 56.78 50.06
C SER A 58 8.97 56.40 51.49
N SER A 59 9.62 57.06 52.45
CA SER A 59 9.36 56.94 53.89
C SER A 59 10.00 58.11 54.65
N ARG A 60 9.46 58.39 55.85
CA ARG A 60 10.10 59.10 56.99
C ARG A 60 9.92 60.64 57.12
N ASN A 61 8.88 60.99 57.88
CA ASN A 61 8.88 61.91 59.05
C ASN A 61 9.39 63.38 58.99
N ARG A 62 8.52 64.29 59.49
CA ARG A 62 8.78 65.48 60.36
C ARG A 62 9.77 66.57 59.89
N HIS A 63 9.34 67.84 59.89
CA HIS A 63 9.46 68.73 61.07
C HIS A 63 8.68 70.06 60.97
N THR A 64 8.78 70.85 62.04
CA THR A 64 8.00 72.04 62.46
C THR A 64 8.58 73.41 62.05
N LEU A 65 7.75 74.34 61.56
CA LEU A 65 7.85 75.84 61.59
C LEU A 65 6.50 76.41 61.10
N ARG A 66 5.81 77.46 61.59
CA ARG A 66 5.91 78.45 62.71
C ARG A 66 6.52 79.85 62.44
N ARG A 67 5.66 80.88 62.64
CA ARG A 67 5.89 82.35 62.83
C ARG A 67 6.04 83.20 61.55
N GLY A 68 5.33 84.35 61.52
CA GLY A 68 5.50 85.43 60.54
C GLY A 68 4.36 86.46 60.59
N ASP A 69 4.60 87.61 61.22
CA ASP A 69 3.73 88.80 61.18
C ASP A 69 4.00 89.63 59.90
N PRO A 70 3.17 90.65 59.59
CA PRO A 70 3.77 91.96 59.30
C PRO A 70 3.10 93.12 60.04
N ALA A 71 3.76 94.29 60.07
CA ALA A 71 3.35 95.47 60.83
C ALA A 71 3.56 96.79 60.04
N GLY A 72 2.86 97.85 60.45
CA GLY A 72 3.01 99.24 59.98
C GLY A 72 1.67 99.98 59.97
N SER A 73 1.43 100.98 60.83
CA SER A 73 1.81 102.41 60.64
C SER A 73 0.71 103.20 59.87
N THR A 74 0.29 104.42 60.22
CA THR A 74 0.84 105.39 61.20
C THR A 74 -0.18 106.48 61.62
N SER A 75 0.06 107.10 62.79
CA SER A 75 -0.19 108.52 63.11
C SER A 75 -1.59 109.17 62.95
N THR A 76 -2.13 109.68 64.06
CA THR A 76 -2.06 111.13 64.39
C THR A 76 -2.42 111.39 65.86
N ALA A 77 -2.00 112.52 66.42
CA ALA A 77 -2.25 112.89 67.82
C ALA A 77 -2.21 114.41 68.04
N THR A 78 -3.12 114.92 68.89
CA THR A 78 -2.97 116.21 69.56
C THR A 78 -3.82 116.29 70.83
N ALA A 79 -3.22 116.80 71.91
CA ALA A 79 -3.90 117.48 73.02
C ALA A 79 -3.52 118.98 72.94
N PRO A 80 -4.16 119.89 73.70
CA PRO A 80 -3.63 120.18 75.04
C PRO A 80 -4.71 120.57 76.09
N ALA A 81 -4.28 121.06 77.26
CA ALA A 81 -5.13 121.51 78.37
C ALA A 81 -4.74 122.91 78.88
N THR A 82 -5.68 123.60 79.54
CA THR A 82 -5.53 124.85 80.35
C THR A 82 -6.81 125.00 81.22
N THR A 83 -6.78 125.20 82.55
CA THR A 83 -6.59 126.47 83.33
C THR A 83 -7.61 127.58 82.96
N ASP A 84 -8.17 128.41 83.84
CA ASP A 84 -7.96 128.73 85.28
C ASP A 84 -9.21 129.47 85.86
N SER A 85 -9.28 129.71 87.19
CA SER A 85 -9.85 130.92 87.85
C SER A 85 -11.35 131.30 87.69
N SER A 86 -11.99 132.14 88.53
CA SER A 86 -11.69 132.71 89.87
C SER A 86 -12.98 133.34 90.49
N TYR A 87 -12.98 133.64 91.82
CA TYR A 87 -13.52 134.85 92.51
C TYR A 87 -14.96 135.41 92.17
N THR A 88 -15.79 135.99 93.06
CA THR A 88 -15.78 136.30 94.52
C THR A 88 -17.22 136.56 95.05
N MET A 89 -17.36 136.76 96.37
CA MET A 89 -18.57 137.28 97.06
C MET A 89 -18.95 138.73 96.67
N SER A 90 -20.24 139.12 96.75
CA SER A 90 -20.74 140.16 97.71
C SER A 90 -22.18 140.67 97.48
N ASN A 91 -22.76 141.25 98.56
CA ASN A 91 -24.15 141.70 98.76
C ASN A 91 -24.64 142.93 97.93
N SER A 92 -25.98 143.11 97.95
CA SER A 92 -26.72 144.39 97.92
C SER A 92 -26.77 145.21 96.61
N VAL A 93 -27.74 146.09 96.32
CA VAL A 93 -29.15 146.29 96.79
C VAL A 93 -29.91 147.06 95.67
N ASP A 94 -31.26 147.03 95.70
CA ASP A 94 -32.18 147.82 94.87
C ASP A 94 -32.25 147.57 93.35
N THR A 95 -33.25 148.19 92.70
CA THR A 95 -33.93 147.66 91.50
C THR A 95 -34.05 148.70 90.37
N PRO A 96 -34.30 148.27 89.10
CA PRO A 96 -35.69 148.09 88.69
C PRO A 96 -35.95 146.84 87.82
N SER A 97 -36.09 145.69 88.48
CA SER A 97 -37.12 144.62 88.31
C SER A 97 -37.57 144.11 86.92
N SER A 98 -37.78 144.96 85.90
CA SER A 98 -38.44 144.60 84.64
C SER A 98 -37.50 143.93 83.63
N THR A 99 -36.45 144.64 83.20
CA THR A 99 -35.55 144.17 82.11
C THR A 99 -34.88 142.85 82.44
N ARG A 100 -34.53 142.62 83.73
CA ARG A 100 -33.93 141.35 84.17
C ARG A 100 -34.92 140.18 84.10
N LYS A 101 -36.22 140.40 84.34
CA LYS A 101 -37.24 139.35 84.14
C LYS A 101 -37.44 139.06 82.65
N SER A 102 -37.55 140.11 81.82
CA SER A 102 -37.65 139.97 80.36
C SER A 102 -36.48 139.16 79.81
N LEU A 103 -35.25 139.51 80.19
CA LEU A 103 -34.04 138.77 79.75
C LEU A 103 -33.96 137.34 80.30
N ILE A 104 -34.51 137.06 81.49
CA ILE A 104 -34.57 135.68 82.03
C ILE A 104 -35.60 134.85 81.24
N GLU A 105 -36.78 135.39 80.94
CA GLU A 105 -37.80 134.69 80.14
C GLU A 105 -37.36 134.56 78.66
N GLU A 106 -36.64 135.53 78.13
CA GLU A 106 -36.05 135.50 76.78
C GLU A 106 -34.89 134.50 76.69
N ASN A 107 -33.95 134.48 77.65
CA ASN A 107 -32.91 133.45 77.70
C ASN A 107 -33.49 132.06 77.96
N ARG A 108 -34.63 131.97 78.66
CA ARG A 108 -35.39 130.72 78.79
C ARG A 108 -36.00 130.29 77.47
N ALA A 109 -36.71 131.16 76.77
CA ALA A 109 -37.33 130.86 75.47
C ALA A 109 -36.29 130.54 74.39
N LEU A 110 -35.16 131.27 74.36
CA LEU A 110 -34.02 130.97 73.49
C LEU A 110 -33.35 129.65 73.87
N LYS A 111 -33.27 129.31 75.16
CA LYS A 111 -32.76 128.01 75.59
C LYS A 111 -33.73 126.88 75.24
N GLU A 112 -35.03 127.07 75.41
CA GLU A 112 -36.07 126.12 75.00
C GLU A 112 -36.04 125.93 73.46
N GLN A 113 -35.83 126.98 72.66
CA GLN A 113 -35.57 126.86 71.21
C GLN A 113 -34.25 126.17 70.87
N ILE A 114 -33.16 126.44 71.60
CA ILE A 114 -31.87 125.76 71.39
C ILE A 114 -32.01 124.27 71.74
N ASP A 115 -32.63 123.94 72.86
CA ASP A 115 -32.90 122.56 73.27
C ASP A 115 -33.87 121.88 72.29
N GLU A 116 -34.86 122.56 71.72
CA GLU A 116 -35.78 122.02 70.71
C GLU A 116 -35.09 121.80 69.35
N ILE A 117 -34.26 122.74 68.87
CA ILE A 117 -33.47 122.57 67.63
C ILE A 117 -32.42 121.47 67.79
N MET A 118 -31.69 121.46 68.92
CA MET A 118 -30.66 120.47 69.23
C MET A 118 -31.25 119.08 69.43
N ASN A 119 -32.43 118.94 70.06
CA ASN A 119 -33.09 117.66 70.17
C ASN A 119 -33.76 117.24 68.86
N GLY A 120 -34.45 118.13 68.15
CA GLY A 120 -35.12 117.82 66.89
C GLY A 120 -34.15 117.32 65.82
N SER A 121 -33.08 118.09 65.54
CA SER A 121 -32.05 117.68 64.57
C SER A 121 -31.33 116.40 65.00
N ARG A 122 -31.06 116.21 66.31
CA ARG A 122 -30.43 114.99 66.82
C ARG A 122 -31.37 113.77 66.74
N VAL A 123 -32.66 113.95 66.99
CA VAL A 123 -33.69 112.89 66.86
C VAL A 123 -33.83 112.49 65.40
N GLU A 124 -33.91 113.45 64.47
CA GLU A 124 -33.99 113.18 63.03
C GLU A 124 -32.76 112.41 62.52
N VAL A 125 -31.55 112.76 62.98
CA VAL A 125 -30.33 111.98 62.68
C VAL A 125 -30.38 110.58 63.30
N ILE A 126 -30.86 110.43 64.54
CA ILE A 126 -31.00 109.12 65.21
C ILE A 126 -32.03 108.24 64.51
N GLU A 127 -33.19 108.76 64.12
CA GLU A 127 -34.23 108.01 63.39
C GLU A 127 -33.75 107.57 62.01
N ASN A 128 -33.03 108.42 61.29
CA ASN A 128 -32.44 108.06 60.01
C ASN A 128 -31.36 106.97 60.17
N LEU A 129 -30.48 107.08 61.18
CA LEU A 129 -29.50 106.04 61.49
C LEU A 129 -30.15 104.73 61.94
N LEU A 130 -31.25 104.76 62.69
CA LEU A 130 -32.00 103.56 63.08
C LEU A 130 -32.62 102.88 61.86
N ARG A 131 -33.27 103.64 60.96
CA ARG A 131 -33.88 103.13 59.73
C ARG A 131 -32.84 102.56 58.75
N GLU A 132 -31.65 103.18 58.70
CA GLU A 132 -30.51 102.65 57.95
C GLU A 132 -29.95 101.36 58.59
N ASN A 133 -29.90 101.28 59.92
CA ASN A 133 -29.46 100.08 60.63
C ASN A 133 -30.45 98.92 60.45
N GLU A 134 -31.76 99.17 60.49
CA GLU A 134 -32.79 98.17 60.15
C GLU A 134 -32.64 97.66 58.72
N LYS A 135 -32.42 98.57 57.75
CA LYS A 135 -32.17 98.20 56.35
C LYS A 135 -30.91 97.34 56.20
N LEU A 136 -29.80 97.75 56.84
CA LEU A 136 -28.55 96.99 56.83
C LEU A 136 -28.66 95.63 57.54
N GLN A 137 -29.51 95.50 58.56
CA GLN A 137 -29.79 94.21 59.21
C GLN A 137 -30.59 93.27 58.31
N GLU A 138 -31.57 93.78 57.54
CA GLU A 138 -32.32 92.98 56.59
C GLU A 138 -31.44 92.60 55.38
N GLU A 139 -30.60 93.50 54.86
CA GLU A 139 -29.59 93.19 53.82
C GLU A 139 -28.57 92.15 54.31
N LEU A 140 -28.10 92.24 55.56
CA LEU A 140 -27.21 91.23 56.17
C LEU A 140 -27.89 89.87 56.30
N LYS A 141 -29.20 89.85 56.57
CA LYS A 141 -30.02 88.64 56.71
C LYS A 141 -30.32 88.00 55.35
N GLU A 142 -30.60 88.80 54.32
CA GLU A 142 -30.74 88.34 52.94
C GLU A 142 -29.41 87.76 52.42
N ALA A 143 -28.29 88.47 52.63
CA ALA A 143 -26.95 88.00 52.26
C ALA A 143 -26.57 86.68 52.96
N LYS A 144 -26.94 86.49 54.23
CA LYS A 144 -26.80 85.20 54.92
C LYS A 144 -27.66 84.12 54.29
N SER A 145 -28.93 84.40 54.00
CA SER A 145 -29.83 83.43 53.37
C SER A 145 -29.33 82.99 51.99
N TYR A 146 -28.65 83.87 51.23
CA TYR A 146 -27.98 83.48 49.98
C TYR A 146 -26.74 82.61 50.20
N VAL A 147 -25.94 82.88 51.24
CA VAL A 147 -24.79 82.00 51.59
C VAL A 147 -25.29 80.63 52.03
N ASP A 148 -26.26 80.58 52.94
CA ASP A 148 -26.88 79.33 53.42
C ASP A 148 -27.47 78.51 52.25
N GLN A 149 -28.08 79.16 51.25
CA GLN A 149 -28.58 78.51 50.03
C GLN A 149 -27.44 78.00 49.13
N VAL A 150 -26.41 78.80 48.89
CA VAL A 150 -25.26 78.41 48.03
C VAL A 150 -24.48 77.25 48.65
N ASP A 151 -24.30 77.22 49.96
CA ASP A 151 -23.66 76.11 50.67
C ASP A 151 -24.48 74.82 50.52
N VAL A 152 -25.83 74.88 50.65
CA VAL A 152 -26.72 73.72 50.42
C VAL A 152 -26.70 73.25 48.96
N GLU A 153 -26.73 74.16 47.98
CA GLU A 153 -26.64 73.81 46.56
C GLU A 153 -25.27 73.18 46.21
N ALA A 154 -24.19 73.65 46.84
CA ALA A 154 -22.86 73.08 46.68
C ALA A 154 -22.72 71.70 47.34
N GLU A 155 -23.27 71.49 48.54
CA GLU A 155 -23.32 70.16 49.19
C GLU A 155 -24.16 69.16 48.37
N GLN A 156 -25.27 69.60 47.78
CA GLN A 156 -26.09 68.74 46.92
C GLN A 156 -25.35 68.36 45.63
N GLN A 157 -24.74 69.32 44.91
CA GLN A 157 -23.93 69.00 43.73
C GLN A 157 -22.74 68.09 44.07
N TYR A 158 -22.09 68.30 45.21
CA TYR A 158 -20.99 67.45 45.66
C TYR A 158 -21.45 66.01 45.96
N THR A 159 -22.60 65.83 46.60
CA THR A 159 -23.15 64.50 46.91
C THR A 159 -23.67 63.77 45.67
N GLU A 160 -24.31 64.47 44.74
CA GLU A 160 -24.75 63.91 43.43
C GLU A 160 -23.54 63.44 42.60
N LEU A 161 -22.51 64.29 42.42
CA LEU A 161 -21.28 63.93 41.70
C LEU A 161 -20.50 62.80 42.39
N SER A 162 -20.50 62.75 43.73
CA SER A 162 -19.87 61.66 44.49
C SER A 162 -20.59 60.31 44.30
N SER A 163 -21.93 60.33 44.15
CA SER A 163 -22.71 59.13 43.78
C SER A 163 -22.37 58.66 42.37
N GLU A 164 -22.37 59.57 41.38
CA GLU A 164 -22.03 59.24 40.00
C GLU A 164 -20.60 58.66 39.88
N ILE A 165 -19.63 59.25 40.59
CA ILE A 165 -18.26 58.71 40.66
C ILE A 165 -18.23 57.29 41.26
N SER A 166 -19.03 57.02 42.30
CA SER A 166 -19.11 55.68 42.91
C SER A 166 -19.73 54.66 41.96
N GLU A 167 -20.84 55.00 41.30
CA GLU A 167 -21.51 54.14 40.32
C GLU A 167 -20.60 53.84 39.10
N LEU A 168 -19.84 54.83 38.64
CA LEU A 168 -18.84 54.65 37.58
C LEU A 168 -17.67 53.74 38.03
N CYS A 169 -17.24 53.82 39.29
CA CYS A 169 -16.22 52.91 39.84
C CYS A 169 -16.72 51.46 39.88
N GLU A 170 -17.94 51.21 40.36
CA GLU A 170 -18.55 49.87 40.36
C GLU A 170 -18.71 49.32 38.94
N LEU A 171 -19.10 50.17 37.98
CA LEU A 171 -19.24 49.79 36.57
C LEU A 171 -17.89 49.41 35.95
N VAL A 172 -16.81 50.14 36.27
CA VAL A 172 -15.44 49.83 35.82
C VAL A 172 -14.96 48.51 36.42
N GLU A 173 -15.10 48.29 37.73
CA GLU A 173 -14.70 47.01 38.35
C GLU A 173 -15.47 45.82 37.75
N LYS A 174 -16.78 45.97 37.56
CA LYS A 174 -17.62 44.97 36.90
C LYS A 174 -17.14 44.65 35.48
N LYS A 175 -16.73 45.66 34.71
CA LYS A 175 -16.21 45.48 33.35
C LYS A 175 -14.80 44.88 33.32
N ASP A 176 -13.92 45.24 34.25
CA ASP A 176 -12.61 44.61 34.39
C ASP A 176 -12.73 43.12 34.76
N ASN A 177 -13.70 42.77 35.62
CA ASN A 177 -13.95 41.38 35.98
C ASN A 177 -14.58 40.57 34.82
N GLU A 178 -15.45 41.17 34.01
CA GLU A 178 -15.94 40.60 32.75
C GLU A 178 -14.79 40.38 31.74
N ILE A 179 -13.88 41.34 31.60
CA ILE A 179 -12.69 41.24 30.73
C ILE A 179 -11.74 40.14 31.19
N LYS A 180 -11.53 39.95 32.51
CA LYS A 180 -10.72 38.86 33.07
C LYS A 180 -11.32 37.50 32.70
N ALA A 181 -12.62 37.30 32.93
CA ALA A 181 -13.31 36.04 32.62
C ALA A 181 -13.31 35.73 31.10
N LEU A 182 -13.44 36.74 30.25
CA LEU A 182 -13.33 36.57 28.79
C LEU A 182 -11.91 36.21 28.34
N LYS A 183 -10.87 36.77 28.97
CA LYS A 183 -9.46 36.41 28.70
C LYS A 183 -9.13 34.98 29.12
N GLU A 184 -9.61 34.54 30.27
CA GLU A 184 -9.46 33.16 30.76
C GLU A 184 -10.13 32.17 29.80
N LYS A 185 -11.39 32.42 29.43
CA LYS A 185 -12.13 31.60 28.44
C LYS A 185 -11.46 31.55 27.07
N LEU A 186 -10.82 32.65 26.63
CA LEU A 186 -10.06 32.70 25.38
C LEU A 186 -8.79 31.84 25.46
N ALA A 187 -8.08 31.87 26.58
CA ALA A 187 -6.91 31.00 26.81
C ALA A 187 -7.28 29.51 26.80
N ASP A 188 -8.38 29.13 27.45
CA ASP A 188 -8.91 27.75 27.40
C ASP A 188 -9.34 27.34 25.99
N MET A 189 -9.99 28.23 25.22
CA MET A 189 -10.34 27.96 23.83
C MET A 189 -9.10 27.77 22.94
N ASN A 190 -8.06 28.58 23.11
CA ASN A 190 -6.81 28.41 22.36
C ASN A 190 -6.15 27.06 22.67
N LYS A 191 -6.06 26.70 23.96
CA LYS A 191 -5.51 25.41 24.40
C LYS A 191 -6.32 24.20 23.90
N ALA A 192 -7.64 24.34 23.79
CA ALA A 192 -8.50 23.34 23.17
C ALA A 192 -8.29 23.23 21.65
N LEU A 193 -8.05 24.37 20.97
CA LEU A 193 -7.74 24.43 19.54
C LEU A 193 -6.39 23.78 19.23
N GLU A 194 -5.34 24.10 19.99
CA GLU A 194 -4.01 23.46 19.91
C GLU A 194 -4.12 21.94 20.02
N LYS A 195 -4.78 21.44 21.06
CA LYS A 195 -5.00 20.00 21.26
C LYS A 195 -5.80 19.35 20.12
N ASN A 196 -6.83 20.02 19.60
CA ASN A 196 -7.60 19.52 18.47
C ASN A 196 -6.75 19.47 17.19
N ASN A 197 -5.84 20.41 17.00
CA ASN A 197 -4.89 20.43 15.89
C ASN A 197 -3.84 19.30 15.99
N GLU A 198 -3.33 19.01 17.19
CA GLU A 198 -2.49 17.83 17.45
C GLU A 198 -3.22 16.53 17.07
N VAL A 199 -4.49 16.38 17.48
CA VAL A 199 -5.32 15.21 17.14
C VAL A 199 -5.57 15.12 15.64
N ALA A 200 -5.82 16.24 14.95
CA ALA A 200 -6.01 16.26 13.50
C ALA A 200 -4.77 15.80 12.73
N GLU A 201 -3.57 16.28 13.08
CA GLU A 201 -2.32 15.82 12.46
C GLU A 201 -1.99 14.37 12.81
N GLN A 202 -2.31 13.89 14.02
CA GLN A 202 -2.19 12.46 14.38
C GLN A 202 -3.14 11.58 13.54
N GLN A 203 -4.38 12.01 13.32
CA GLN A 203 -5.35 11.30 12.47
C GLN A 203 -4.88 11.27 11.01
N LYS A 204 -4.40 12.40 10.48
CA LYS A 204 -3.83 12.52 9.13
C LYS A 204 -2.62 11.61 8.91
N GLN A 205 -1.68 11.56 9.85
CA GLN A 205 -0.55 10.61 9.80
C GLN A 205 -1.02 9.14 9.86
N THR A 206 -2.07 8.85 10.64
CA THR A 206 -2.64 7.51 10.74
C THR A 206 -3.33 7.09 9.44
N ALA A 207 -4.09 7.99 8.82
CA ALA A 207 -4.74 7.78 7.52
C ALA A 207 -3.72 7.56 6.39
N GLN A 208 -2.60 8.30 6.39
CA GLN A 208 -1.51 8.09 5.44
C GLN A 208 -0.92 6.68 5.58
N ARG A 209 -0.54 6.26 6.78
CA ARG A 209 0.01 4.90 7.02
C ARG A 209 -1.00 3.80 6.65
N GLN A 210 -2.29 4.04 6.87
CA GLN A 210 -3.34 3.11 6.45
C GLN A 210 -3.46 3.02 4.92
N ALA A 211 -3.30 4.12 4.18
CA ALA A 211 -3.24 4.10 2.72
C ALA A 211 -2.02 3.30 2.20
N GLU A 212 -0.83 3.56 2.76
CA GLU A 212 0.42 2.85 2.44
C GLU A 212 0.29 1.33 2.68
N ILE A 213 -0.33 0.92 3.80
CA ILE A 213 -0.60 -0.50 4.10
C ILE A 213 -1.62 -1.10 3.12
N ILE A 214 -2.68 -0.36 2.77
CA ILE A 214 -3.70 -0.83 1.81
C ILE A 214 -3.11 -0.99 0.40
N GLU A 215 -2.15 -0.15 0.01
CA GLU A 215 -1.42 -0.26 -1.26
C GLU A 215 -0.52 -1.51 -1.28
N SER A 216 0.33 -1.70 -0.26
CA SER A 216 1.16 -2.91 -0.11
C SER A 216 0.35 -4.21 -0.14
N LEU A 217 -0.81 -4.23 0.52
CA LEU A 217 -1.70 -5.41 0.54
C LEU A 217 -2.43 -5.65 -0.79
N ARG A 218 -2.54 -4.64 -1.67
CA ARG A 218 -3.05 -4.83 -3.04
C ARG A 218 -1.99 -5.44 -3.93
N ASP A 219 -0.76 -4.95 -3.86
CA ASP A 219 0.37 -5.48 -4.63
C ASP A 219 0.67 -6.94 -4.26
N GLU A 220 0.66 -7.28 -2.96
CA GLU A 220 0.76 -8.68 -2.49
C GLU A 220 -0.38 -9.55 -3.02
N LEU A 221 -1.62 -9.05 -2.99
CA LEU A 221 -2.80 -9.78 -3.47
C LEU A 221 -2.76 -10.02 -4.99
N ASP A 222 -2.32 -9.03 -5.78
CA ASP A 222 -2.25 -9.15 -7.24
C ASP A 222 -1.07 -10.04 -7.68
N SER A 223 0.05 -10.00 -6.95
CA SER A 223 1.16 -10.95 -7.09
C SER A 223 0.73 -12.40 -6.81
N GLU A 224 -0.01 -12.64 -5.72
CA GLU A 224 -0.51 -13.98 -5.41
C GLU A 224 -1.62 -14.46 -6.38
N LYS A 225 -2.42 -13.55 -6.95
CA LYS A 225 -3.34 -13.86 -8.07
C LYS A 225 -2.58 -14.31 -9.31
N GLU A 226 -1.52 -13.60 -9.72
CA GLU A 226 -0.71 -13.99 -10.89
C GLU A 226 -0.06 -15.36 -10.67
N LYS A 227 0.57 -15.55 -9.50
CA LYS A 227 1.17 -16.83 -9.07
C LYS A 227 0.14 -17.97 -9.05
N SER A 228 -1.07 -17.73 -8.55
CA SER A 228 -2.17 -18.69 -8.59
C SER A 228 -2.60 -19.02 -10.03
N ALA A 229 -2.68 -18.02 -10.92
CA ALA A 229 -2.98 -18.22 -12.33
C ALA A 229 -1.86 -18.95 -13.09
N LEU A 230 -0.59 -18.81 -12.71
CA LEU A 230 0.51 -19.61 -13.24
C LEU A 230 0.39 -21.07 -12.80
N LEU A 231 0.21 -21.32 -11.50
CA LEU A 231 0.01 -22.67 -10.94
C LEU A 231 -1.23 -23.37 -11.54
N ALA A 232 -2.29 -22.64 -11.86
CA ALA A 232 -3.47 -23.18 -12.55
C ALA A 232 -3.13 -23.69 -13.97
N ARG A 233 -2.38 -22.91 -14.76
CA ARG A 233 -1.93 -23.31 -16.11
C ARG A 233 -0.93 -24.47 -16.07
N ASP A 234 -0.02 -24.50 -15.09
CA ASP A 234 0.95 -25.59 -14.97
C ASP A 234 0.29 -26.89 -14.51
N LYS A 235 -0.71 -26.82 -13.64
CA LYS A 235 -1.60 -27.96 -13.32
C LYS A 235 -2.34 -28.47 -14.56
N GLU A 236 -2.81 -27.57 -15.43
CA GLU A 236 -3.50 -27.92 -16.68
C GLU A 236 -2.56 -28.68 -17.63
N LYS A 237 -1.36 -28.16 -17.90
CA LYS A 237 -0.32 -28.86 -18.70
C LYS A 237 0.00 -30.25 -18.16
N ILE A 238 0.27 -30.37 -16.86
CA ILE A 238 0.59 -31.67 -16.21
C ILE A 238 -0.60 -32.64 -16.33
N GLN A 239 -1.84 -32.13 -16.28
CA GLN A 239 -3.03 -32.94 -16.47
C GLN A 239 -3.19 -33.41 -17.93
N GLU A 240 -2.83 -32.60 -18.92
CA GLU A 240 -2.78 -32.97 -20.34
C GLU A 240 -1.68 -34.03 -20.60
N GLU A 241 -0.47 -33.81 -20.09
CA GLU A 241 0.66 -34.75 -20.18
C GLU A 241 0.31 -36.12 -19.56
N LEU A 242 -0.29 -36.12 -18.36
CA LEU A 242 -0.77 -37.33 -17.68
C LEU A 242 -1.85 -38.06 -18.49
N ASN A 243 -2.78 -37.33 -19.11
CA ASN A 243 -3.80 -37.90 -19.98
C ASN A 243 -3.20 -38.49 -21.27
N GLY A 244 -2.18 -37.83 -21.82
CA GLY A 244 -1.41 -38.33 -22.96
C GLY A 244 -0.68 -39.63 -22.65
N LEU A 245 0.10 -39.65 -21.56
CA LEU A 245 0.84 -40.84 -21.10
C LEU A 245 -0.10 -42.01 -20.77
N LYS A 246 -1.25 -41.74 -20.16
CA LYS A 246 -2.28 -42.76 -19.92
C LYS A 246 -2.82 -43.36 -21.22
N LYS A 247 -2.95 -42.55 -22.28
CA LYS A 247 -3.39 -43.02 -23.60
C LYS A 247 -2.33 -43.89 -24.27
N THR A 248 -1.05 -43.50 -24.25
CA THR A 248 0.04 -44.31 -24.84
C THR A 248 0.21 -45.64 -24.12
N MET A 249 0.17 -45.63 -22.78
CA MET A 249 0.21 -46.84 -21.96
C MET A 249 -0.91 -47.84 -22.28
N GLU A 250 -2.15 -47.36 -22.49
CA GLU A 250 -3.27 -48.25 -22.81
C GLU A 250 -3.18 -48.78 -24.26
N THR A 251 -2.62 -48.02 -25.21
CA THR A 251 -2.30 -48.56 -26.56
C THR A 251 -1.17 -49.59 -26.53
N GLU A 252 -0.05 -49.31 -25.85
CA GLU A 252 1.08 -50.24 -25.73
C GLU A 252 0.66 -51.56 -25.05
N LYS A 253 -0.20 -51.48 -24.04
CA LYS A 253 -0.84 -52.63 -23.39
C LYS A 253 -1.75 -53.41 -24.34
N GLY A 254 -2.51 -52.72 -25.19
CA GLY A 254 -3.32 -53.34 -26.24
C GLY A 254 -2.48 -54.09 -27.26
N ASP A 255 -1.41 -53.47 -27.75
CA ASP A 255 -0.46 -54.06 -28.71
C ASP A 255 0.30 -55.26 -28.10
N ALA A 256 0.69 -55.16 -26.83
CA ALA A 256 1.31 -56.26 -26.09
C ALA A 256 0.38 -57.47 -25.94
N LEU A 257 -0.90 -57.24 -25.60
CA LEU A 257 -1.91 -58.31 -25.53
C LEU A 257 -2.22 -58.91 -26.91
N ALA A 258 -2.28 -58.10 -27.96
CA ALA A 258 -2.45 -58.59 -29.33
C ALA A 258 -1.27 -59.49 -29.77
N LYS A 259 -0.03 -59.11 -29.40
CA LYS A 259 1.17 -59.91 -29.65
C LYS A 259 1.18 -61.22 -28.85
N ASP A 260 0.74 -61.20 -27.60
CA ASP A 260 0.64 -62.39 -26.73
C ASP A 260 -0.38 -63.41 -27.29
N VAL A 261 -1.53 -62.93 -27.80
CA VAL A 261 -2.51 -63.76 -28.50
C VAL A 261 -1.95 -64.37 -29.79
N LEU A 262 -1.21 -63.59 -30.60
CA LEU A 262 -0.59 -64.11 -31.83
C LEU A 262 0.46 -65.19 -31.54
N LEU A 263 1.32 -64.98 -30.53
CA LEU A 263 2.31 -65.97 -30.10
C LEU A 263 1.64 -67.22 -29.51
N SER A 264 0.52 -67.07 -28.81
CA SER A 264 -0.27 -68.20 -28.31
C SER A 264 -0.83 -69.06 -29.44
N ILE A 265 -1.34 -68.44 -30.52
CA ILE A 265 -1.83 -69.14 -31.72
C ILE A 265 -0.68 -69.88 -32.43
N GLU A 266 0.48 -69.24 -32.59
CA GLU A 266 1.68 -69.87 -33.18
C GLU A 266 2.16 -71.08 -32.36
N LEU A 267 2.18 -70.96 -31.03
CA LEU A 267 2.51 -72.07 -30.12
C LEU A 267 1.49 -73.22 -30.23
N GLU A 268 0.19 -72.92 -30.32
CA GLU A 268 -0.83 -73.93 -30.55
C GLU A 268 -0.65 -74.65 -31.90
N ASP A 269 -0.36 -73.94 -32.99
CA ASP A 269 -0.13 -74.56 -34.30
C ASP A 269 1.13 -75.43 -34.33
N MET A 270 2.21 -74.96 -33.70
CA MET A 270 3.42 -75.76 -33.50
C MET A 270 3.15 -77.01 -32.66
N GLN A 271 2.28 -76.92 -31.64
CA GLN A 271 1.87 -78.07 -30.83
C GLN A 271 0.93 -79.03 -31.60
N ARG A 272 0.02 -78.51 -32.44
CA ARG A 272 -0.81 -79.32 -33.34
C ARG A 272 0.03 -80.11 -34.34
N GLU A 273 1.01 -79.47 -34.98
CA GLU A 273 1.90 -80.13 -35.94
C GLU A 273 2.82 -81.16 -35.25
N LEU A 274 3.31 -80.85 -34.04
CA LEU A 274 4.09 -81.80 -33.23
C LEU A 274 3.27 -83.06 -32.87
N GLU A 275 2.01 -82.92 -32.45
CA GLU A 275 1.18 -84.07 -32.11
C GLU A 275 0.82 -84.90 -33.35
N LYS A 276 0.52 -84.24 -34.48
CA LYS A 276 0.35 -84.88 -35.79
C LYS A 276 1.60 -85.67 -36.22
N GLN A 277 2.81 -85.17 -35.96
CA GLN A 277 4.04 -85.91 -36.22
C GLN A 277 4.20 -87.15 -35.32
N LYS A 278 3.78 -87.08 -34.04
CA LYS A 278 3.71 -88.26 -33.16
C LYS A 278 2.68 -89.27 -33.66
N GLU A 279 1.50 -88.83 -34.10
CA GLU A 279 0.46 -89.71 -34.62
C GLU A 279 0.92 -90.43 -35.90
N ILE A 280 1.57 -89.72 -36.83
CA ILE A 280 2.19 -90.31 -38.02
C ILE A 280 3.26 -91.35 -37.62
N LEU A 281 4.09 -91.07 -36.62
CA LEU A 281 5.12 -91.99 -36.12
C LEU A 281 4.52 -93.23 -35.42
N ALA A 282 3.43 -93.07 -34.67
CA ALA A 282 2.75 -94.15 -33.97
C ALA A 282 1.92 -95.06 -34.90
N SER A 283 1.26 -94.46 -35.89
CA SER A 283 0.47 -95.18 -36.90
C SER A 283 1.35 -95.91 -37.93
N THR A 284 2.52 -95.35 -38.26
CA THR A 284 3.50 -96.00 -39.15
C THR A 284 4.31 -97.03 -38.38
N SER A 285 3.81 -98.27 -38.31
CA SER A 285 4.49 -99.34 -37.58
C SER A 285 5.90 -99.55 -38.11
N ILE A 286 6.89 -99.64 -37.19
CA ILE A 286 8.28 -99.96 -37.54
C ILE A 286 8.35 -101.27 -38.35
N ALA A 287 7.47 -102.24 -38.07
CA ALA A 287 7.36 -103.48 -38.84
C ALA A 287 6.90 -103.26 -40.29
N GLN A 288 6.04 -102.27 -40.57
CA GLN A 288 5.65 -101.92 -41.95
C GLN A 288 6.81 -101.24 -42.69
N ILE A 289 7.59 -100.39 -42.02
CA ILE A 289 8.80 -99.77 -42.59
C ILE A 289 9.82 -100.86 -42.91
N VAL A 290 10.18 -101.70 -41.94
CA VAL A 290 11.11 -102.82 -42.10
C VAL A 290 10.65 -103.73 -43.23
N ASN A 291 9.37 -104.13 -43.26
CA ASN A 291 8.86 -105.02 -44.31
C ASN A 291 8.82 -104.41 -45.72
N LYS A 292 8.77 -103.08 -45.83
CA LYS A 292 8.94 -102.37 -47.11
C LYS A 292 10.41 -102.39 -47.56
N TRP A 293 11.35 -102.29 -46.63
CA TRP A 293 12.79 -102.44 -46.92
C TRP A 293 13.15 -103.90 -47.24
N GLU A 294 12.71 -104.88 -46.47
CA GLU A 294 12.88 -106.32 -46.74
C GLU A 294 12.42 -106.68 -48.15
N ARG A 295 11.22 -106.23 -48.56
CA ARG A 295 10.71 -106.45 -49.92
C ARG A 295 11.56 -105.80 -51.01
N ARG A 296 12.19 -104.63 -50.76
CA ARG A 296 13.11 -104.03 -51.73
C ARG A 296 14.48 -104.72 -51.75
N VAL A 297 14.97 -105.22 -50.62
CA VAL A 297 16.19 -106.05 -50.56
C VAL A 297 15.99 -107.34 -51.35
N LEU A 298 14.92 -108.10 -51.08
CA LEU A 298 14.56 -109.31 -51.85
C LEU A 298 14.42 -109.06 -53.36
N SER A 299 13.86 -107.90 -53.72
CA SER A 299 13.78 -107.47 -55.13
C SER A 299 15.16 -107.22 -55.74
N LEU A 300 16.09 -106.58 -55.02
CA LEU A 300 17.47 -106.37 -55.46
C LEU A 300 18.29 -107.66 -55.49
N GLU A 301 18.08 -108.58 -54.55
CA GLU A 301 18.69 -109.91 -54.54
C GLU A 301 18.23 -110.78 -55.72
N ASN A 302 16.98 -110.63 -56.16
CA ASN A 302 16.51 -111.22 -57.41
C ASN A 302 17.18 -110.59 -58.63
N GLU A 303 17.20 -109.25 -58.73
CA GLU A 303 17.91 -108.55 -59.81
C GLU A 303 19.40 -108.94 -59.89
N ILE A 304 20.07 -109.17 -58.74
CA ILE A 304 21.46 -109.64 -58.68
C ILE A 304 21.57 -111.08 -59.18
N ARG A 305 20.74 -112.02 -58.70
CA ARG A 305 20.76 -113.41 -59.16
C ARG A 305 20.45 -113.55 -60.66
N GLU A 306 19.56 -112.72 -61.20
CA GLU A 306 19.29 -112.64 -62.64
C GLU A 306 20.53 -112.13 -63.41
N ARG A 307 21.23 -111.11 -62.90
CA ARG A 307 22.52 -110.66 -63.45
C ARG A 307 23.59 -111.74 -63.38
N ASP A 308 23.69 -112.48 -62.28
CA ASP A 308 24.66 -113.58 -62.12
C ASP A 308 24.38 -114.73 -63.11
N ILE A 309 23.10 -115.09 -63.32
CA ILE A 309 22.70 -116.07 -64.34
C ILE A 309 23.06 -115.58 -65.76
N LEU A 310 22.83 -114.30 -66.05
CA LEU A 310 23.24 -113.68 -67.32
C LEU A 310 24.76 -113.68 -67.49
N ILE A 311 25.53 -113.36 -66.44
CA ILE A 311 26.99 -113.41 -66.42
C ILE A 311 27.50 -114.84 -66.63
N HIS A 312 26.92 -115.84 -65.97
CA HIS A 312 27.28 -117.25 -66.19
C HIS A 312 26.95 -117.73 -67.61
N THR A 313 25.83 -117.27 -68.18
CA THR A 313 25.45 -117.61 -69.57
C THR A 313 26.39 -116.94 -70.57
N GLN A 314 26.70 -115.65 -70.38
CA GLN A 314 27.73 -114.94 -71.16
C GLN A 314 29.09 -115.61 -71.04
N GLN A 315 29.49 -116.04 -69.84
CA GLN A 315 30.76 -116.73 -69.61
C GLN A 315 30.80 -118.11 -70.28
N SER A 316 29.68 -118.84 -70.37
CA SER A 316 29.60 -120.06 -71.19
C SER A 316 29.82 -119.74 -72.66
N VAL A 317 29.07 -118.78 -73.22
CA VAL A 317 29.22 -118.34 -74.62
C VAL A 317 30.65 -117.88 -74.93
N ILE A 318 31.30 -117.16 -74.01
CA ILE A 318 32.71 -116.77 -74.09
C ILE A 318 33.65 -117.98 -74.06
N ASN A 319 33.36 -119.00 -73.25
CA ASN A 319 34.16 -120.22 -73.18
C ASN A 319 34.00 -121.11 -74.42
N ASP A 320 32.80 -121.16 -75.00
CA ASP A 320 32.53 -121.86 -76.26
C ASP A 320 33.21 -121.14 -77.44
N LEU A 321 33.13 -119.80 -77.51
CA LEU A 321 33.94 -118.99 -78.43
C LEU A 321 35.44 -119.25 -78.26
N LYS A 322 35.96 -119.30 -77.03
CA LYS A 322 37.37 -119.64 -76.73
C LYS A 322 37.73 -121.09 -77.06
N ARG A 323 36.77 -121.99 -77.25
CA ARG A 323 36.99 -123.36 -77.77
C ARG A 323 37.02 -123.34 -79.29
N THR A 324 36.03 -122.74 -79.95
CA THR A 324 35.99 -122.57 -81.42
C THR A 324 37.21 -121.84 -81.97
N VAL A 325 37.75 -120.85 -81.24
CA VAL A 325 39.01 -120.17 -81.58
C VAL A 325 40.25 -121.07 -81.38
N ARG A 326 40.21 -121.99 -80.42
CA ARG A 326 41.32 -122.93 -80.14
C ARG A 326 41.38 -124.06 -81.18
N ASP A 327 40.22 -124.53 -81.63
CA ASP A 327 40.11 -125.66 -82.57
C ASP A 327 40.37 -125.24 -84.03
N ASN A 328 40.32 -123.93 -84.35
CA ASN A 328 40.52 -123.39 -85.70
C ASN A 328 41.91 -122.79 -85.99
N SER A 329 42.83 -122.69 -85.02
CA SER A 329 44.16 -122.09 -85.29
C SER A 329 45.30 -122.68 -84.43
N GLY A 330 46.09 -123.56 -85.05
CA GLY A 330 47.29 -124.13 -84.46
C GLY A 330 48.58 -123.44 -84.89
N LEU A 331 48.85 -122.21 -84.43
CA LEU A 331 50.20 -121.64 -84.41
C LEU A 331 50.33 -120.51 -83.35
N LEU A 332 51.42 -120.57 -82.57
CA LEU A 332 52.05 -119.54 -81.71
C LEU A 332 51.24 -118.23 -81.48
N HIS A 333 50.69 -117.96 -80.29
CA HIS A 333 51.41 -117.30 -79.16
C HIS A 333 52.29 -116.11 -79.61
N SER A 334 52.12 -114.87 -79.13
CA SER A 334 51.34 -114.36 -77.99
C SER A 334 50.83 -112.93 -78.25
N GLY A 335 49.67 -112.56 -77.71
CA GLY A 335 49.03 -111.26 -77.97
C GLY A 335 47.72 -111.01 -77.22
N GLY A 336 47.62 -111.49 -75.97
CA GLY A 336 46.40 -111.44 -75.17
C GLY A 336 46.07 -110.05 -74.61
N SER A 337 45.63 -109.12 -75.45
CA SER A 337 45.01 -107.88 -74.98
C SER A 337 43.66 -108.17 -74.33
N SER A 338 43.47 -107.68 -73.10
CA SER A 338 42.17 -107.68 -72.42
C SER A 338 41.84 -106.26 -72.02
N SER A 339 40.63 -105.82 -72.38
CA SER A 339 40.09 -104.53 -71.93
C SER A 339 39.95 -104.50 -70.41
N ASP A 340 40.20 -103.33 -69.83
CA ASP A 340 39.51 -102.87 -68.62
C ASP A 340 38.78 -101.57 -68.98
N SER A 341 37.65 -101.29 -68.34
CA SER A 341 36.73 -100.23 -68.75
C SER A 341 36.20 -99.44 -67.55
N PHE A 342 35.86 -98.17 -67.80
CA PHE A 342 35.29 -97.24 -66.82
C PHE A 342 36.20 -96.82 -65.66
N GLN A 343 37.32 -96.17 -65.99
CA GLN A 343 37.88 -95.10 -65.15
C GLN A 343 37.57 -93.72 -65.74
N THR A 344 36.29 -93.33 -65.79
CA THR A 344 35.88 -91.93 -66.01
C THR A 344 36.12 -91.10 -64.74
N ARG A 345 37.37 -91.09 -64.26
CA ARG A 345 37.83 -90.28 -63.14
C ARG A 345 38.24 -88.90 -63.65
N ASP A 346 37.30 -88.18 -64.27
CA ASP A 346 37.45 -86.79 -64.73
C ASP A 346 37.49 -85.81 -63.55
N ASN A 347 38.49 -86.01 -62.70
CA ASN A 347 38.80 -85.19 -61.54
C ASN A 347 39.52 -83.89 -61.96
N SER A 348 39.13 -83.32 -63.11
CA SER A 348 39.72 -82.14 -63.70
C SER A 348 39.40 -80.91 -62.82
N PRO A 349 40.41 -80.21 -62.28
CA PRO A 349 40.18 -79.07 -61.40
C PRO A 349 39.43 -77.94 -62.12
N SER A 350 39.58 -77.83 -63.45
CA SER A 350 38.86 -76.86 -64.29
C SER A 350 37.33 -77.03 -64.22
N SER A 351 36.82 -78.27 -64.20
CA SER A 351 35.38 -78.52 -64.14
C SER A 351 34.80 -78.14 -62.78
N ARG A 352 35.45 -78.55 -61.67
CA ARG A 352 35.02 -78.13 -60.32
C ARG A 352 35.14 -76.62 -60.11
N PHE A 353 36.19 -75.98 -60.63
CA PHE A 353 36.32 -74.52 -60.57
C PHE A 353 35.25 -73.82 -61.42
N SER A 354 34.83 -74.41 -62.55
CA SER A 354 33.76 -73.88 -63.40
C SER A 354 32.38 -74.01 -62.74
N VAL A 355 32.08 -75.13 -62.07
CA VAL A 355 30.84 -75.31 -61.29
C VAL A 355 30.80 -74.36 -60.08
N VAL A 356 31.89 -74.24 -59.33
CA VAL A 356 31.98 -73.27 -58.21
C VAL A 356 31.87 -71.83 -58.72
N LYS A 357 32.52 -71.49 -59.85
CA LYS A 357 32.38 -70.19 -60.50
C LYS A 357 30.96 -69.93 -60.98
N TYR A 358 30.24 -70.94 -61.46
CA TYR A 358 28.83 -70.83 -61.88
C TYR A 358 27.93 -70.52 -60.69
N ILE A 359 28.01 -71.33 -59.62
CA ILE A 359 27.27 -71.13 -58.36
C ILE A 359 27.58 -69.76 -57.74
N LEU A 360 28.84 -69.32 -57.79
CA LEU A 360 29.28 -68.00 -57.33
C LEU A 360 29.16 -66.89 -58.41
N SER A 361 28.42 -67.11 -59.51
CA SER A 361 28.15 -66.09 -60.54
C SER A 361 26.69 -65.70 -60.70
N ASP A 362 25.76 -66.52 -60.22
CA ASP A 362 24.34 -66.15 -60.13
C ASP A 362 24.12 -65.12 -59.01
N VAL A 363 23.42 -64.04 -59.35
CA VAL A 363 23.11 -62.93 -58.46
C VAL A 363 22.21 -63.40 -57.31
N ASN A 364 21.23 -64.24 -57.60
CA ASN A 364 20.27 -64.72 -56.61
C ASN A 364 20.97 -65.58 -55.56
N SER A 365 21.86 -66.46 -56.00
CA SER A 365 22.75 -67.25 -55.15
C SER A 365 23.72 -66.39 -54.34
N GLN A 366 24.29 -65.33 -54.91
CA GLN A 366 25.13 -64.39 -54.15
C GLN A 366 24.32 -63.62 -53.09
N LEU A 367 23.14 -63.10 -53.45
CA LEU A 367 22.29 -62.31 -52.57
C LEU A 367 21.69 -63.14 -51.43
N ALA A 368 21.30 -64.39 -51.70
CA ALA A 368 20.90 -65.35 -50.66
C ALA A 368 22.03 -65.60 -49.64
N ASN A 369 23.28 -65.67 -50.08
CA ASN A 369 24.44 -65.74 -49.17
C ASN A 369 24.65 -64.42 -48.40
N VAL A 370 24.40 -63.25 -49.00
CA VAL A 370 24.45 -61.95 -48.30
C VAL A 370 23.39 -61.89 -47.19
N TYR A 371 22.13 -62.26 -47.45
CA TYR A 371 21.10 -62.32 -46.41
C TYR A 371 21.43 -63.33 -45.30
N ALA A 372 21.97 -64.50 -45.65
CA ALA A 372 22.39 -65.50 -44.67
C ALA A 372 23.53 -64.98 -43.76
N ILE A 373 24.52 -64.30 -44.32
CA ILE A 373 25.65 -63.71 -43.57
C ILE A 373 25.18 -62.50 -42.73
N ALA A 374 24.32 -61.63 -43.29
CA ALA A 374 23.77 -60.48 -42.57
C ALA A 374 22.98 -60.90 -41.31
N ARG A 375 22.25 -62.02 -41.39
CA ARG A 375 21.53 -62.64 -40.26
C ARG A 375 22.45 -63.32 -39.23
N ILE A 376 23.70 -63.62 -39.56
CA ILE A 376 24.71 -64.16 -38.63
C ILE A 376 25.50 -63.03 -37.94
N LEU A 377 25.51 -61.84 -38.54
CA LEU A 377 26.27 -60.66 -38.08
C LEU A 377 25.39 -59.52 -37.56
N ASP A 378 24.08 -59.74 -37.42
CA ASP A 378 23.06 -58.76 -36.99
C ASP A 378 23.19 -57.38 -37.68
N LEU A 379 23.45 -57.38 -38.99
CA LEU A 379 23.58 -56.15 -39.77
C LEU A 379 22.24 -55.39 -39.85
N SER A 380 22.31 -54.05 -39.77
CA SER A 380 21.13 -53.21 -39.92
C SER A 380 20.58 -53.22 -41.35
N SER A 381 19.29 -52.94 -41.51
CA SER A 381 18.63 -52.88 -42.83
C SER A 381 19.30 -51.91 -43.80
N GLN A 382 19.95 -50.85 -43.29
CA GLN A 382 20.64 -49.85 -44.11
C GLN A 382 22.02 -50.35 -44.62
N GLU A 383 22.72 -51.16 -43.83
CA GLU A 383 23.96 -51.83 -44.25
C GLU A 383 23.67 -52.95 -45.26
N LEU A 384 22.58 -53.68 -45.05
CA LEU A 384 22.10 -54.72 -45.94
C LEU A 384 21.71 -54.15 -47.32
N ASP A 385 20.91 -53.09 -47.34
CA ASP A 385 20.50 -52.38 -48.57
C ASP A 385 21.70 -51.80 -49.34
N TYR A 386 22.75 -51.35 -48.62
CA TYR A 386 24.00 -50.91 -49.24
C TYR A 386 24.81 -52.07 -49.85
N LEU A 387 24.85 -53.23 -49.19
CA LEU A 387 25.52 -54.43 -49.72
C LEU A 387 24.81 -54.97 -50.98
N GLU A 388 23.48 -54.99 -50.98
CA GLU A 388 22.64 -55.38 -52.11
C GLU A 388 22.89 -54.48 -53.34
N LYS A 389 22.76 -53.15 -53.18
CA LYS A 389 23.05 -52.16 -54.24
C LYS A 389 24.51 -52.18 -54.72
N SER A 390 25.46 -52.56 -53.86
CA SER A 390 26.88 -52.73 -54.21
C SER A 390 27.13 -53.98 -55.06
N LEU A 391 26.34 -55.03 -54.85
CA LEU A 391 26.39 -56.29 -55.61
C LEU A 391 25.86 -56.09 -57.04
N GLU A 392 24.68 -55.48 -57.18
CA GLU A 392 24.08 -55.14 -58.48
C GLU A 392 25.00 -54.23 -59.33
N ASN A 393 25.55 -53.18 -58.71
CA ASN A 393 26.47 -52.26 -59.40
C ASN A 393 27.75 -52.94 -59.90
N LYS A 394 28.22 -54.01 -59.25
CA LYS A 394 29.35 -54.81 -59.75
C LYS A 394 28.99 -55.63 -60.99
N GLN A 395 27.74 -56.07 -61.12
CA GLN A 395 27.28 -56.81 -62.30
C GLN A 395 27.01 -55.89 -63.49
N ASN A 396 26.38 -54.72 -63.28
CA ASN A 396 26.20 -53.73 -64.35
C ASN A 396 27.54 -53.29 -64.98
N LYS A 397 28.62 -53.26 -64.19
CA LYS A 397 29.99 -53.00 -64.68
C LYS A 397 30.65 -54.18 -65.40
N ARG A 398 30.08 -55.39 -65.37
CA ARG A 398 30.52 -56.56 -66.17
C ARG A 398 29.87 -56.65 -67.55
N TYR A 399 28.81 -55.88 -67.83
CA TYR A 399 28.15 -55.81 -69.14
C TYR A 399 28.54 -54.55 -69.94
N LEU A 400 29.59 -53.85 -69.51
CA LEU A 400 30.07 -52.58 -70.08
C LEU A 400 31.55 -52.64 -70.55
N TYR A 401 32.07 -53.85 -70.77
CA TYR A 401 33.39 -54.17 -71.31
C TYR A 401 33.33 -55.47 -72.12
#